data_AF-A0AAW8L3M3-F1
#
_entry.id   AF-A0AAW8L3M3-F1
#
_cell.length_a   1.000
_cell.length_b   1.000
_cell.length_c   1.000
_cell.angle_alpha   90.00
_cell.angle_beta   90.00
_cell.angle_gamma   90.00
#
_symmetry.space_group_name_H-M   'P 1'
#
loop_
_entity.id
_entity.type
_entity.pdbx_description
1 polymer ?
#
loop_
_entity_poly.entity_id
_entity_poly.type
_entity_poly.pdbx_seq_one_letter_code
_entity_poly.pdbx_strand_id
1 'polypeptide(L)'
;MNGYDYILAALYHIRGRFSDLRPFMQLLPFDARELPYSAHDVAVAIDQAHVQIIRRDNISESTVLELLIDEELQRVKHCILDSSIAAEIDRRKDIRACLAQTFEEAKTILAKHNISIGEHTAVHIVDIFPSPYEDREYAVMVADSGDYDAYGIPQGVYFLERYLRPFYSEYLACHEIVHIALGTLSPDLIAHGLEEGIAEVLGAYCIATQILGADMTQNLFIYNRLGGESHPLWDQYLDFTRAASLIYRKVGDEGLFELVRLGRQGVKNAEKAIFSQNIKQLSVDGVPPSQDMQDRLDFLLNGFPRYSVVSPLAFYIAKFVRPGMSVRELAALTRCSYDDVMKGLTELADDYSLLSLRKDGSVVIWSDVELYYRTDVLRYRVS
;
A
#
# COMPACT_ATOMS: atom_id res chain seq x y z
N MET A 1 -12.83 8.47 -16.16
CA MET A 1 -12.91 7.47 -15.08
C MET A 1 -14.13 6.58 -15.27
N ASN A 2 -14.04 5.32 -14.88
CA ASN A 2 -15.07 4.28 -15.08
C ASN A 2 -15.17 3.35 -13.85
N GLY A 3 -15.98 2.30 -13.91
CA GLY A 3 -16.18 1.39 -12.78
C GLY A 3 -14.90 0.69 -12.30
N TYR A 4 -13.91 0.49 -13.17
CA TYR A 4 -12.60 -0.03 -12.77
C TYR A 4 -11.92 0.91 -11.77
N ASP A 5 -11.92 2.21 -12.04
CA ASP A 5 -11.36 3.21 -11.13
C ASP A 5 -12.16 3.29 -9.81
N TYR A 6 -13.48 3.09 -9.87
CA TYR A 6 -14.35 3.11 -8.70
C TYR A 6 -14.08 1.93 -7.77
N ILE A 7 -13.96 0.72 -8.31
CA ILE A 7 -13.59 -0.48 -7.55
C ILE A 7 -12.19 -0.32 -6.96
N LEU A 8 -11.23 0.19 -7.74
CA LEU A 8 -9.89 0.46 -7.27
C LEU A 8 -9.89 1.44 -6.09
N ALA A 9 -10.67 2.52 -6.18
CA ALA A 9 -10.84 3.49 -5.10
C ALA A 9 -11.44 2.85 -3.84
N ALA A 10 -12.49 2.05 -4.00
CA ALA A 10 -13.14 1.32 -2.92
C ALA A 10 -12.20 0.31 -2.22
N LEU A 11 -11.29 -0.32 -2.97
CA LEU A 11 -10.32 -1.26 -2.42
C LEU A 11 -9.36 -0.60 -1.43
N TYR A 12 -9.08 0.71 -1.54
CA TYR A 12 -8.25 1.41 -0.56
C TYR A 12 -8.95 1.62 0.80
N HIS A 13 -10.29 1.54 0.84
CA HIS A 13 -11.06 1.61 2.08
C HIS A 13 -11.19 0.26 2.81
N ILE A 14 -10.79 -0.85 2.19
CA ILE A 14 -10.81 -2.17 2.81
C ILE A 14 -9.40 -2.75 2.88
N ARG A 15 -9.15 -3.59 3.87
CA ARG A 15 -7.93 -4.40 3.93
C ARG A 15 -8.17 -5.73 3.21
N GLY A 16 -7.87 -5.77 1.93
CA GLY A 16 -7.98 -6.96 1.08
C GLY A 16 -7.01 -8.06 1.52
N ARG A 17 -7.39 -9.31 1.32
CA ARG A 17 -6.57 -10.48 1.68
C ARG A 17 -5.85 -11.10 0.49
N PHE A 18 -5.69 -10.36 -0.60
CA PHE A 18 -4.90 -10.74 -1.76
C PHE A 18 -3.49 -10.15 -1.71
N SER A 19 -2.55 -10.76 -2.43
CA SER A 19 -1.14 -10.38 -2.42
C SER A 19 -0.90 -9.00 -3.05
N ASP A 20 -1.55 -8.72 -4.19
CA ASP A 20 -1.21 -7.58 -5.04
C ASP A 20 -2.47 -6.97 -5.67
N LEU A 21 -2.62 -5.64 -5.55
CA LEU A 21 -3.82 -4.92 -5.98
C LEU A 21 -4.02 -4.92 -7.50
N ARG A 22 -2.95 -4.71 -8.28
CA ARG A 22 -3.07 -4.65 -9.74
C ARG A 22 -3.41 -6.01 -10.37
N PRO A 23 -2.74 -7.12 -10.01
CA PRO A 23 -3.16 -8.45 -10.45
C PRO A 23 -4.59 -8.78 -10.01
N PHE A 24 -4.99 -8.45 -8.78
CA PHE A 24 -6.37 -8.65 -8.33
C PHE A 24 -7.39 -7.96 -9.26
N MET A 25 -7.13 -6.70 -9.64
CA MET A 25 -8.00 -5.93 -10.54
C MET A 25 -8.12 -6.54 -11.96
N GLN A 26 -7.19 -7.41 -12.37
CA GLN A 26 -7.27 -8.12 -13.66
C GLN A 26 -8.13 -9.38 -13.58
N LEU A 27 -8.44 -9.86 -12.37
CA LEU A 27 -9.22 -11.07 -12.11
C LEU A 27 -10.72 -10.78 -11.90
N LEU A 28 -11.16 -9.54 -12.11
CA LEU A 28 -12.57 -9.19 -11.98
C LEU A 28 -13.42 -10.04 -12.93
N PRO A 29 -14.55 -10.63 -12.46
CA PRO A 29 -15.39 -11.52 -13.26
C PRO A 29 -16.25 -10.80 -14.32
N PHE A 30 -16.02 -9.50 -14.52
CA PHE A 30 -16.70 -8.64 -15.48
C PHE A 30 -15.77 -7.52 -15.94
N ASP A 31 -16.06 -6.93 -17.09
CA ASP A 31 -15.28 -5.79 -17.59
C ASP A 31 -15.71 -4.49 -16.89
N ALA A 32 -15.03 -4.18 -15.79
CA ALA A 32 -15.31 -2.98 -15.00
C ALA A 32 -15.04 -1.67 -15.77
N ARG A 33 -14.29 -1.71 -16.89
CA ARG A 33 -14.01 -0.51 -17.68
C ARG A 33 -15.22 -0.01 -18.46
N GLU A 34 -16.15 -0.91 -18.77
CA GLU A 34 -17.41 -0.61 -19.46
C GLU A 34 -18.49 -0.06 -18.51
N LEU A 35 -18.26 -0.13 -17.20
CA LEU A 35 -19.20 0.37 -16.20
C LEU A 35 -19.02 1.88 -15.98
N PRO A 36 -20.10 2.62 -15.68
CA PRO A 36 -20.00 4.00 -15.19
C PRO A 36 -19.20 4.09 -13.88
N TYR A 37 -18.56 5.24 -13.65
CA TYR A 37 -17.98 5.59 -12.34
C TYR A 37 -19.13 5.90 -11.35
N SER A 38 -19.67 4.86 -10.71
CA SER A 38 -20.90 4.90 -9.93
C SER A 38 -20.98 3.73 -8.94
N ALA A 39 -21.25 4.03 -7.66
CA ALA A 39 -21.47 3.00 -6.65
C ALA A 39 -22.61 2.04 -7.03
N HIS A 40 -23.71 2.57 -7.60
CA HIS A 40 -24.88 1.76 -7.93
C HIS A 40 -24.56 0.74 -9.02
N ASP A 41 -23.98 1.18 -10.15
CA ASP A 41 -23.70 0.32 -11.29
C ASP A 41 -22.66 -0.75 -10.94
N VAL A 42 -21.65 -0.38 -10.16
CA VAL A 42 -20.65 -1.31 -9.63
C VAL A 42 -21.28 -2.34 -8.69
N ALA A 43 -22.14 -1.91 -7.75
CA ALA A 43 -22.82 -2.83 -6.84
C ALA A 43 -23.73 -3.84 -7.59
N VAL A 44 -24.42 -3.39 -8.64
CA VAL A 44 -25.24 -4.25 -9.50
C VAL A 44 -24.37 -5.28 -10.24
N ALA A 45 -23.23 -4.87 -10.80
CA ALA A 45 -22.31 -5.78 -11.48
C ALA A 45 -21.74 -6.84 -10.52
N ILE A 46 -21.40 -6.45 -9.28
CA ILE A 46 -20.96 -7.38 -8.23
C ILE A 46 -22.07 -8.40 -7.90
N ASP A 47 -23.32 -7.97 -7.77
CA ASP A 47 -24.45 -8.89 -7.52
C ASP A 47 -24.67 -9.89 -8.66
N GLN A 48 -24.54 -9.44 -9.91
CA GLN A 48 -24.66 -10.30 -11.07
C GLN A 48 -23.54 -11.35 -11.12
N ALA A 49 -22.31 -10.96 -10.80
CA ALA A 49 -21.17 -11.87 -10.72
C ALA A 49 -21.34 -12.90 -9.60
N HIS A 50 -21.78 -12.48 -8.41
CA HIS A 50 -22.01 -13.34 -7.26
C HIS A 50 -22.95 -14.50 -7.59
N VAL A 51 -24.09 -14.21 -8.25
CA VAL A 51 -25.09 -15.21 -8.64
C VAL A 51 -24.51 -16.28 -9.59
N GLN A 52 -23.53 -15.92 -10.43
CA GLN A 52 -22.89 -16.86 -11.34
C GLN A 52 -21.92 -17.80 -10.60
N ILE A 53 -21.25 -17.30 -9.56
CA ILE A 53 -20.23 -18.03 -8.81
C ILE A 53 -20.85 -19.04 -7.83
N ILE A 54 -21.89 -18.65 -7.06
CA ILE A 54 -22.49 -19.49 -6.01
C ILE A 54 -23.24 -20.74 -6.51
N ARG A 55 -23.47 -20.88 -7.83
CA ARG A 55 -24.20 -22.01 -8.43
C ARG A 55 -23.33 -23.26 -8.66
N ARG A 56 -22.07 -23.26 -8.26
CA ARG A 56 -21.15 -24.39 -8.47
C ARG A 56 -21.21 -25.38 -7.30
N ASP A 57 -21.51 -26.65 -7.59
CA ASP A 57 -21.74 -27.69 -6.58
C ASP A 57 -20.44 -28.27 -5.97
N ASN A 58 -19.32 -28.27 -6.71
CA ASN A 58 -18.01 -28.77 -6.25
C ASN A 58 -16.94 -27.67 -6.30
N ILE A 59 -16.16 -27.54 -5.22
CA ILE A 59 -15.09 -26.55 -5.09
C ILE A 59 -13.77 -27.20 -5.49
N SER A 60 -13.31 -26.90 -6.70
CA SER A 60 -11.96 -27.24 -7.19
C SER A 60 -10.97 -26.11 -6.91
N GLU A 61 -9.67 -26.39 -7.01
CA GLU A 61 -8.60 -25.36 -6.99
C GLU A 61 -8.92 -24.17 -7.92
N SER A 62 -9.42 -24.44 -9.13
CA SER A 62 -9.80 -23.39 -10.10
C SER A 62 -11.01 -22.55 -9.67
N THR A 63 -11.89 -23.08 -8.81
CA THR A 63 -13.09 -22.37 -8.33
C THR A 63 -12.80 -21.60 -7.04
N VAL A 64 -11.80 -22.02 -6.25
CA VAL A 64 -11.45 -21.34 -4.99
C VAL A 64 -11.07 -19.88 -5.23
N LEU A 65 -10.26 -19.59 -6.25
CA LEU A 65 -9.86 -18.21 -6.54
C LEU A 65 -11.08 -17.32 -6.84
N GLU A 66 -12.04 -17.81 -7.64
CA GLU A 66 -13.28 -17.08 -7.93
C GLU A 66 -14.09 -16.79 -6.66
N LEU A 67 -14.18 -17.76 -5.74
CA LEU A 67 -14.86 -17.58 -4.45
C LEU A 67 -14.18 -16.53 -3.57
N LEU A 68 -12.84 -16.51 -3.56
CA LEU A 68 -12.08 -15.51 -2.80
C LEU A 68 -12.21 -14.11 -3.41
N ILE A 69 -12.26 -14.01 -4.75
CA ILE A 69 -12.52 -12.74 -5.44
C ILE A 69 -13.93 -12.25 -5.12
N ASP A 70 -14.94 -13.12 -5.18
CA ASP A 70 -16.32 -12.77 -4.79
C ASP A 70 -16.40 -12.26 -3.35
N GLU A 71 -15.74 -12.91 -2.39
CA GLU A 71 -15.69 -12.44 -1.01
C GLU A 71 -15.14 -11.01 -0.89
N GLU A 72 -14.05 -10.68 -1.59
CA GLU A 72 -13.50 -9.32 -1.60
C GLU A 72 -14.43 -8.33 -2.31
N LEU A 73 -15.10 -8.74 -3.39
CA LEU A 73 -16.09 -7.91 -4.08
C LEU A 73 -17.32 -7.64 -3.22
N GLN A 74 -17.78 -8.60 -2.41
CA GLN A 74 -18.86 -8.37 -1.45
C GLN A 74 -18.44 -7.35 -0.37
N ARG A 75 -17.17 -7.36 0.06
CA ARG A 75 -16.63 -6.33 0.96
C ARG A 75 -16.56 -4.96 0.29
N VAL A 76 -16.12 -4.90 -0.97
CA VAL A 76 -16.17 -3.68 -1.79
C VAL A 76 -17.60 -3.16 -1.90
N LYS A 77 -18.56 -4.03 -2.21
CA LYS A 77 -19.98 -3.67 -2.28
C LYS A 77 -20.47 -3.07 -0.96
N HIS A 78 -20.16 -3.72 0.16
CA HIS A 78 -20.55 -3.20 1.48
C HIS A 78 -19.96 -1.81 1.72
N CYS A 79 -18.69 -1.60 1.33
CA CYS A 79 -17.99 -0.33 1.45
C CYS A 79 -18.62 0.79 0.62
N ILE A 80 -18.92 0.54 -0.66
CA ILE A 80 -19.48 1.57 -1.57
C ILE A 80 -20.97 1.87 -1.32
N LEU A 81 -21.64 1.06 -0.48
CA LEU A 81 -23.01 1.33 -0.03
C LEU A 81 -23.03 2.24 1.22
N ASP A 82 -21.89 2.47 1.87
CA ASP A 82 -21.75 3.52 2.85
C ASP A 82 -21.74 4.89 2.15
N SER A 83 -22.71 5.76 2.49
CA SER A 83 -22.87 7.05 1.82
C SER A 83 -21.69 8.01 2.01
N SER A 84 -20.97 7.90 3.13
CA SER A 84 -19.82 8.76 3.41
C SER A 84 -18.62 8.35 2.55
N ILE A 85 -18.38 7.04 2.43
CA ILE A 85 -17.31 6.49 1.60
C ILE A 85 -17.62 6.70 0.11
N ALA A 86 -18.85 6.41 -0.32
CA ALA A 86 -19.27 6.65 -1.70
C ALA A 86 -19.08 8.12 -2.11
N ALA A 87 -19.48 9.07 -1.25
CA ALA A 87 -19.27 10.50 -1.50
C ALA A 87 -17.78 10.88 -1.58
N GLU A 88 -16.93 10.21 -0.81
CA GLU A 88 -15.48 10.41 -0.85
C GLU A 88 -14.88 9.94 -2.17
N ILE A 89 -15.27 8.74 -2.63
CA ILE A 89 -14.86 8.16 -3.92
C ILE A 89 -15.41 9.01 -5.08
N ASP A 90 -16.66 9.45 -5.01
CA ASP A 90 -17.33 10.27 -6.03
C ASP A 90 -16.59 11.60 -6.25
N ARG A 91 -16.07 12.21 -5.18
CA ARG A 91 -15.26 13.43 -5.26
C ARG A 91 -13.99 13.22 -6.11
N ARG A 92 -13.37 12.04 -6.00
CA ARG A 92 -12.17 11.67 -6.77
C ARG A 92 -12.45 11.38 -8.23
N LYS A 93 -13.69 11.53 -8.71
CA LYS A 93 -13.97 11.59 -10.15
C LYS A 93 -13.19 12.71 -10.84
N ASP A 94 -12.93 13.81 -10.12
CA ASP A 94 -11.99 14.86 -10.53
C ASP A 94 -10.67 14.69 -9.76
N ILE A 95 -9.88 13.68 -10.14
CA ILE A 95 -8.55 13.42 -9.54
C ILE A 95 -7.67 14.66 -9.62
N ARG A 96 -7.75 15.44 -10.71
CA ARG A 96 -6.90 16.60 -10.92
C ARG A 96 -7.13 17.65 -9.84
N ALA A 97 -8.40 17.97 -9.56
CA ALA A 97 -8.75 18.90 -8.51
C ALA A 97 -8.38 18.39 -7.12
N CYS A 98 -8.64 17.10 -6.82
CA CYS A 98 -8.33 16.53 -5.51
C CYS A 98 -6.82 16.45 -5.25
N LEU A 99 -6.03 16.13 -6.29
CA LEU A 99 -4.57 16.11 -6.22
C LEU A 99 -3.98 17.51 -5.97
N ALA A 100 -4.48 18.52 -6.70
CA ALA A 100 -4.06 19.91 -6.50
C ALA A 100 -4.42 20.40 -5.07
N GLN A 101 -5.62 20.08 -4.59
CA GLN A 101 -6.03 20.41 -3.23
C GLN A 101 -5.13 19.72 -2.19
N THR A 102 -4.87 18.42 -2.35
CA THR A 102 -3.98 17.66 -1.45
C THR A 102 -2.59 18.27 -1.38
N PHE A 103 -2.05 18.70 -2.53
CA PHE A 103 -0.74 19.32 -2.58
C PHE A 103 -0.69 20.66 -1.84
N GLU A 104 -1.72 21.49 -1.94
CA GLU A 104 -1.82 22.74 -1.18
C GLU A 104 -2.04 22.51 0.32
N GLU A 105 -2.78 21.47 0.70
CA GLU A 105 -2.91 21.05 2.10
C GLU A 105 -1.56 20.57 2.67
N ALA A 106 -0.81 19.77 1.91
CA ALA A 106 0.53 19.33 2.28
C ALA A 106 1.52 20.51 2.40
N LYS A 107 1.46 21.49 1.48
CA LYS A 107 2.20 22.77 1.58
C LYS A 107 1.86 23.50 2.87
N THR A 108 0.58 23.57 3.21
CA THR A 108 0.11 24.22 4.46
C THR A 108 0.65 23.51 5.69
N ILE A 109 0.73 22.17 5.68
CA ILE A 109 1.36 21.40 6.76
C ILE A 109 2.85 21.73 6.86
N LEU A 110 3.61 21.66 5.76
CA LEU A 110 5.03 22.01 5.76
C LEU A 110 5.29 23.45 6.25
N ALA A 111 4.46 24.41 5.82
CA ALA A 111 4.57 25.81 6.22
C ALA A 111 4.38 26.01 7.74
N LYS A 112 3.50 25.25 8.40
CA LYS A 112 3.36 25.27 9.86
C LYS A 112 4.64 24.88 10.59
N HIS A 113 5.50 24.08 9.95
CA HIS A 113 6.81 23.68 10.46
C HIS A 113 7.96 24.52 9.87
N ASN A 114 7.68 25.72 9.36
CA ASN A 114 8.65 26.65 8.78
C ASN A 114 9.44 26.09 7.59
N ILE A 115 8.83 25.18 6.83
CA ILE A 115 9.37 24.67 5.57
C ILE A 115 8.58 25.34 4.44
N SER A 116 9.27 26.17 3.65
CA SER A 116 8.69 26.81 2.48
C SER A 116 9.18 26.11 1.22
N ILE A 117 8.24 25.59 0.44
CA ILE A 117 8.48 25.19 -0.95
C ILE A 117 7.88 26.30 -1.81
N GLY A 118 8.67 26.84 -2.74
CA GLY A 118 8.42 28.15 -3.37
C GLY A 118 7.00 28.38 -3.88
N GLU A 119 6.56 29.64 -3.93
CA GLU A 119 5.18 30.01 -4.30
C GLU A 119 4.73 29.47 -5.67
N HIS A 120 5.68 29.22 -6.58
CA HIS A 120 5.44 28.72 -7.92
C HIS A 120 5.51 27.19 -8.04
N THR A 121 5.89 26.48 -6.98
CA THR A 121 5.90 25.02 -6.97
C THR A 121 4.46 24.51 -7.04
N ALA A 122 4.17 23.72 -8.08
CA ALA A 122 2.84 23.19 -8.36
C ALA A 122 2.87 21.71 -8.72
N VAL A 123 1.67 21.11 -8.76
CA VAL A 123 1.46 19.82 -9.39
C VAL A 123 1.16 20.03 -10.87
N HIS A 124 1.91 19.32 -11.71
CA HIS A 124 1.73 19.25 -13.15
C HIS A 124 1.22 17.87 -13.53
N ILE A 125 0.27 17.82 -14.44
CA ILE A 125 -0.28 16.59 -14.97
C ILE A 125 -0.02 16.59 -16.46
N VAL A 126 0.78 15.64 -16.92
CA VAL A 126 1.37 15.63 -18.27
C VAL A 126 1.18 14.27 -18.93
N ASP A 127 1.16 14.24 -20.26
CA ASP A 127 1.08 12.96 -21.00
C ASP A 127 2.45 12.27 -21.11
N ILE A 128 3.50 13.09 -21.20
CA ILE A 128 4.91 12.71 -21.22
C ILE A 128 5.68 13.66 -20.31
N PHE A 129 6.76 13.18 -19.71
CA PHE A 129 7.63 14.05 -18.92
C PHE A 129 8.37 15.05 -19.81
N PRO A 130 8.75 16.22 -19.26
CA PRO A 130 9.58 17.18 -19.97
C PRO A 130 10.97 16.60 -20.29
N SER A 131 11.58 17.11 -21.36
CA SER A 131 12.94 16.73 -21.77
C SER A 131 13.98 17.06 -20.69
N PRO A 132 14.95 16.19 -20.38
CA PRO A 132 15.36 14.96 -21.08
C PRO A 132 14.78 13.65 -20.49
N TYR A 133 13.61 13.72 -19.84
CA TYR A 133 13.05 12.61 -19.06
C TYR A 133 11.90 11.87 -19.77
N GLU A 134 11.69 12.09 -21.07
CA GLU A 134 10.53 11.58 -21.84
C GLU A 134 10.40 10.05 -21.78
N ASP A 135 11.54 9.35 -21.77
CA ASP A 135 11.62 7.89 -21.78
C ASP A 135 11.51 7.24 -20.40
N ARG A 136 11.30 8.03 -19.33
CA ARG A 136 11.15 7.48 -17.97
C ARG A 136 9.76 6.89 -17.77
N GLU A 137 9.70 5.71 -17.16
CA GLU A 137 8.45 4.98 -16.89
C GLU A 137 7.89 5.18 -15.47
N TYR A 138 8.47 6.10 -14.69
CA TYR A 138 7.97 6.40 -13.35
C TYR A 138 6.57 7.02 -13.38
N ALA A 139 5.77 6.80 -12.34
CA ALA A 139 4.43 7.41 -12.26
C ALA A 139 4.51 8.93 -12.05
N VAL A 140 5.58 9.38 -11.41
CA VAL A 140 5.81 10.75 -11.00
C VAL A 140 7.29 11.09 -11.15
N MET A 141 7.59 12.37 -11.33
CA MET A 141 8.92 12.92 -11.14
C MET A 141 8.83 14.24 -10.36
N VAL A 142 9.89 14.55 -9.63
CA VAL A 142 10.09 15.87 -9.02
C VAL A 142 11.10 16.62 -9.88
N ALA A 143 10.77 17.85 -10.26
CA ALA A 143 11.71 18.79 -10.84
C ALA A 143 12.06 19.83 -9.78
N ASP A 144 13.35 19.98 -9.48
CA ASP A 144 13.85 20.96 -8.52
C ASP A 144 14.53 22.16 -9.21
N SER A 145 15.14 23.05 -8.43
CA SER A 145 15.80 24.24 -8.98
C SER A 145 16.92 23.90 -9.96
N GLY A 146 17.59 22.77 -9.77
CA GLY A 146 18.65 22.33 -10.69
C GLY A 146 18.10 21.96 -12.06
N ASP A 147 16.91 21.34 -12.13
CA ASP A 147 16.26 21.01 -13.41
C ASP A 147 15.82 22.27 -14.17
N TYR A 148 15.37 23.31 -13.46
CA TYR A 148 15.06 24.59 -14.07
C TYR A 148 16.31 25.23 -14.68
N ASP A 149 17.42 25.26 -13.94
CA ASP A 149 18.66 25.88 -14.40
C ASP A 149 19.30 25.11 -15.58
N ALA A 150 19.22 23.78 -15.57
CA ALA A 150 19.82 22.92 -16.60
C ALA A 150 18.96 22.78 -17.86
N TYR A 151 17.63 22.69 -17.71
CA TYR A 151 16.71 22.27 -18.76
C TYR A 151 15.51 23.20 -18.95
N GLY A 152 15.33 24.21 -18.09
CA GLY A 152 14.19 25.13 -18.13
C GLY A 152 12.87 24.51 -17.67
N ILE A 153 12.91 23.41 -16.93
CA ILE A 153 11.73 22.72 -16.43
C ILE A 153 11.23 23.44 -15.17
N PRO A 154 9.98 23.93 -15.12
CA PRO A 154 9.43 24.52 -13.91
C PRO A 154 9.52 23.58 -12.70
N GLN A 155 9.81 24.14 -11.53
CA GLN A 155 9.86 23.35 -10.30
C GLN A 155 8.47 22.82 -9.93
N GLY A 156 8.38 21.55 -9.55
CA GLY A 156 7.11 20.96 -9.18
C GLY A 156 7.11 19.44 -9.20
N VAL A 157 5.93 18.88 -8.93
CA VAL A 157 5.68 17.43 -9.05
C VAL A 157 4.95 17.18 -10.36
N TYR A 158 5.51 16.36 -11.23
CA TYR A 158 4.92 15.99 -12.51
C TYR A 158 4.37 14.58 -12.43
N PHE A 159 3.06 14.42 -12.64
CA PHE A 159 2.40 13.13 -12.75
C PHE A 159 2.09 12.82 -14.20
N LEU A 160 2.31 11.58 -14.61
CA LEU A 160 1.81 11.10 -15.89
C LEU A 160 0.31 10.80 -15.80
N GLU A 161 -0.48 11.38 -16.72
CA GLU A 161 -1.94 11.22 -16.79
C GLU A 161 -2.35 9.74 -16.75
N ARG A 162 -1.63 8.90 -17.52
CA ARG A 162 -1.90 7.46 -17.64
C ARG A 162 -1.73 6.66 -16.35
N TYR A 163 -1.08 7.22 -15.33
CA TYR A 163 -0.84 6.56 -14.04
C TYR A 163 -1.62 7.18 -12.88
N LEU A 164 -2.45 8.19 -13.16
CA LEU A 164 -3.31 8.78 -12.14
C LEU A 164 -4.28 7.74 -11.57
N ARG A 165 -4.39 7.70 -10.25
CA ARG A 165 -5.23 6.77 -9.51
C ARG A 165 -5.87 7.48 -8.32
N PRO A 166 -7.18 7.27 -8.05
CA PRO A 166 -7.85 7.82 -6.87
C PRO A 166 -7.07 7.45 -5.60
N PHE A 167 -6.92 8.43 -4.69
CA PHE A 167 -6.19 8.34 -3.42
C PHE A 167 -4.69 8.05 -3.53
N TYR A 168 -4.28 7.12 -4.38
CA TYR A 168 -2.87 6.81 -4.57
C TYR A 168 -2.06 7.98 -5.10
N SER A 169 -2.58 8.74 -6.08
CA SER A 169 -1.89 9.94 -6.57
C SER A 169 -1.75 11.01 -5.47
N GLU A 170 -2.76 11.18 -4.61
CA GLU A 170 -2.75 12.09 -3.46
C GLU A 170 -1.70 11.67 -2.42
N TYR A 171 -1.67 10.38 -2.08
CA TYR A 171 -0.66 9.76 -1.22
C TYR A 171 0.76 9.94 -1.76
N LEU A 172 0.95 9.76 -3.07
CA LEU A 172 2.23 9.96 -3.73
C LEU A 172 2.63 11.43 -3.76
N ALA A 173 1.69 12.36 -3.93
CA ALA A 173 1.99 13.78 -3.82
C ALA A 173 2.50 14.16 -2.41
N CYS A 174 1.95 13.53 -1.37
CA CYS A 174 2.45 13.71 0.00
C CYS A 174 3.87 13.16 0.17
N HIS A 175 4.26 12.12 -0.56
CA HIS A 175 5.63 11.63 -0.62
C HIS A 175 6.56 12.64 -1.32
N GLU A 176 6.21 13.01 -2.55
CA GLU A 176 7.07 13.83 -3.42
C GLU A 176 7.31 15.25 -2.92
N ILE A 177 6.35 15.81 -2.18
CA ILE A 177 6.50 17.16 -1.63
C ILE A 177 7.67 17.26 -0.62
N VAL A 178 8.03 16.15 0.04
CA VAL A 178 9.19 16.09 0.94
C VAL A 178 10.49 16.18 0.15
N HIS A 179 10.57 15.53 -1.01
CA HIS A 179 11.72 15.63 -1.91
C HIS A 179 11.91 17.05 -2.45
N ILE A 180 10.82 17.75 -2.78
CA ILE A 180 10.89 19.16 -3.18
C ILE A 180 11.46 20.02 -2.05
N ALA A 181 10.95 19.84 -0.83
CA ALA A 181 11.41 20.60 0.34
C ALA A 181 12.91 20.39 0.60
N LEU A 182 13.39 19.15 0.47
CA LEU A 182 14.80 18.81 0.61
C LEU A 182 15.66 19.37 -0.52
N GLY A 183 15.18 19.26 -1.77
CA GLY A 183 15.88 19.72 -2.97
C GLY A 183 16.06 21.24 -3.02
N THR A 184 15.12 22.00 -2.48
CA THR A 184 15.20 23.47 -2.42
C THR A 184 16.40 23.98 -1.60
N LEU A 185 16.85 23.21 -0.60
CA LEU A 185 17.91 23.61 0.32
C LEU A 185 19.29 23.06 -0.02
N SER A 186 19.38 22.00 -0.82
CA SER A 186 20.66 21.36 -1.18
C SER A 186 20.53 20.59 -2.52
N PRO A 187 20.30 21.28 -3.64
CA PRO A 187 20.01 20.65 -4.93
C PRO A 187 21.17 19.81 -5.49
N ASP A 188 22.41 20.15 -5.12
CA ASP A 188 23.62 19.50 -5.65
C ASP A 188 23.86 18.06 -5.13
N LEU A 189 23.12 17.63 -4.10
CA LEU A 189 23.24 16.28 -3.54
C LEU A 189 22.20 15.35 -4.15
N ILE A 190 22.60 14.11 -4.42
CA ILE A 190 21.71 13.09 -5.00
C ILE A 190 20.59 12.74 -4.01
N ALA A 191 19.34 12.85 -4.47
CA ALA A 191 18.15 12.34 -3.81
C ALA A 191 18.16 10.80 -3.83
N HIS A 192 18.54 10.19 -2.71
CA HIS A 192 18.54 8.74 -2.52
C HIS A 192 18.75 8.40 -1.03
N GLY A 193 18.42 7.17 -0.65
CA GLY A 193 18.81 6.60 0.64
C GLY A 193 17.83 6.98 1.73
N LEU A 194 18.35 7.46 2.86
CA LEU A 194 17.50 7.93 3.96
C LEU A 194 16.49 9.01 3.53
N GLU A 195 16.77 9.79 2.48
CA GLU A 195 15.81 10.74 1.92
C GLU A 195 14.49 10.08 1.47
N GLU A 196 14.57 8.95 0.77
CA GLU A 196 13.38 8.15 0.39
C GLU A 196 12.63 7.65 1.63
N GLY A 197 13.37 7.22 2.64
CA GLY A 197 12.79 6.77 3.91
C GLY A 197 12.06 7.90 4.64
N ILE A 198 12.64 9.11 4.67
CA ILE A 198 12.01 10.29 5.28
C ILE A 198 10.79 10.72 4.48
N ALA A 199 10.85 10.74 3.15
CA ALA A 199 9.71 11.05 2.30
C ALA A 199 8.57 10.03 2.52
N GLU A 200 8.90 8.77 2.72
CA GLU A 200 7.90 7.73 2.98
C GLU A 200 7.27 7.86 4.39
N VAL A 201 8.07 8.07 5.44
CA VAL A 201 7.54 8.21 6.81
C VAL A 201 6.84 9.55 7.03
N LEU A 202 7.49 10.66 6.69
CA LEU A 202 6.92 11.98 6.92
C LEU A 202 5.83 12.31 5.91
N GLY A 203 6.09 12.06 4.63
CA GLY A 203 5.20 12.42 3.54
C GLY A 203 4.07 11.42 3.35
N ALA A 204 4.42 10.24 2.85
CA ALA A 204 3.45 9.19 2.55
C ALA A 204 2.71 8.65 3.78
N TYR A 205 3.28 8.74 4.99
CA TYR A 205 2.61 8.26 6.20
C TYR A 205 2.04 9.39 7.08
N CYS A 206 2.87 10.26 7.66
CA CYS A 206 2.38 11.28 8.61
C CYS A 206 1.50 12.35 7.95
N ILE A 207 1.94 12.96 6.85
CA ILE A 207 1.18 13.99 6.13
C ILE A 207 -0.07 13.37 5.50
N ALA A 208 0.07 12.25 4.79
CA ALA A 208 -1.07 11.57 4.17
C ALA A 208 -2.13 11.14 5.20
N THR A 209 -1.73 10.70 6.41
CA THR A 209 -2.68 10.35 7.47
C THR A 209 -3.52 11.55 7.92
N GLN A 210 -2.96 12.76 7.93
CA GLN A 210 -3.71 13.97 8.29
C GLN A 210 -4.73 14.37 7.21
N ILE A 211 -4.45 14.05 5.94
CA ILE A 211 -5.27 14.46 4.79
C ILE A 211 -6.31 13.37 4.43
N LEU A 212 -5.86 12.12 4.30
CA LEU A 212 -6.62 10.97 3.81
C LEU A 212 -7.17 10.07 4.95
N GLY A 213 -6.67 10.25 6.17
CA GLY A 213 -7.01 9.40 7.31
C GLY A 213 -6.09 8.18 7.46
N ALA A 214 -5.99 7.70 8.70
CA ALA A 214 -5.01 6.67 9.08
C ALA A 214 -5.27 5.31 8.43
N ASP A 215 -6.52 4.85 8.41
CA ASP A 215 -6.84 3.51 7.90
C ASP A 215 -6.67 3.41 6.38
N MET A 216 -7.08 4.46 5.66
CA MET A 216 -6.81 4.61 4.22
C MET A 216 -5.31 4.61 3.92
N THR A 217 -4.55 5.44 4.65
CA THR A 217 -3.09 5.56 4.46
C THR A 217 -2.38 4.24 4.73
N GLN A 218 -2.80 3.50 5.76
CA GLN A 218 -2.28 2.18 6.06
C GLN A 218 -2.55 1.17 4.92
N ASN A 219 -3.77 1.15 4.37
CA ASN A 219 -4.10 0.28 3.24
C ASN A 219 -3.33 0.68 1.97
N LEU A 220 -3.21 1.97 1.68
CA LEU A 220 -2.39 2.49 0.58
C LEU A 220 -0.94 2.02 0.70
N PHE A 221 -0.36 2.08 1.90
CA PHE A 221 0.99 1.57 2.16
C PHE A 221 1.06 0.06 1.87
N ILE A 222 0.13 -0.73 2.41
CA ILE A 222 0.12 -2.19 2.22
C ILE A 222 0.06 -2.54 0.73
N TYR A 223 -0.86 -1.95 -0.03
CA TYR A 223 -1.05 -2.30 -1.44
C TYR A 223 0.07 -1.84 -2.36
N ASN A 224 0.79 -0.76 -2.01
CA ASN A 224 1.79 -0.17 -2.90
C ASN A 224 3.24 -0.41 -2.44
N ARG A 225 3.46 -0.86 -1.20
CA ARG A 225 4.80 -1.15 -0.64
C ARG A 225 4.97 -2.58 -0.14
N LEU A 226 3.89 -3.24 0.27
CA LEU A 226 3.92 -4.56 0.90
C LEU A 226 3.23 -5.65 0.05
N GLY A 227 3.35 -5.55 -1.28
CA GLY A 227 2.90 -6.56 -2.24
C GLY A 227 3.52 -7.94 -2.00
N GLY A 228 2.98 -8.98 -2.63
CA GLY A 228 3.48 -10.36 -2.46
C GLY A 228 4.80 -10.60 -3.17
N GLU A 229 4.97 -10.00 -4.35
CA GLU A 229 6.22 -10.00 -5.10
C GLU A 229 6.94 -8.67 -4.92
N SER A 230 8.25 -8.71 -4.66
CA SER A 230 9.06 -7.50 -4.50
C SER A 230 10.28 -7.57 -5.39
N HIS A 231 10.46 -6.50 -6.17
CA HIS A 231 11.72 -6.24 -6.85
C HIS A 231 12.75 -5.76 -5.80
N PRO A 232 14.05 -6.14 -5.88
CA PRO A 232 15.06 -5.75 -4.89
C PRO A 232 15.14 -4.25 -4.59
N LEU A 233 14.82 -3.40 -5.57
CA LEU A 233 14.73 -1.94 -5.36
C LEU A 233 13.66 -1.55 -4.33
N TRP A 234 12.52 -2.24 -4.28
CA TRP A 234 11.48 -1.99 -3.28
C TRP A 234 11.87 -2.47 -1.89
N ASP A 235 12.67 -3.53 -1.79
CA ASP A 235 13.22 -3.99 -0.50
C ASP A 235 14.20 -2.97 0.07
N GLN A 236 15.06 -2.42 -0.79
CA GLN A 236 15.96 -1.34 -0.42
C GLN A 236 15.18 -0.09 0.04
N TYR A 237 14.07 0.22 -0.63
CA TYR A 237 13.18 1.30 -0.24
C TYR A 237 12.65 1.13 1.19
N LEU A 238 12.15 -0.08 1.50
CA LEU A 238 11.66 -0.43 2.84
C LEU A 238 12.75 -0.39 3.91
N ASP A 239 14.00 -0.72 3.56
CA ASP A 239 15.13 -0.60 4.48
C ASP A 239 15.40 0.87 4.86
N PHE A 240 15.30 1.79 3.91
CA PHE A 240 15.38 3.22 4.20
C PHE A 240 14.17 3.72 4.99
N THR A 241 12.96 3.24 4.69
CA THR A 241 11.76 3.56 5.49
C THR A 241 11.92 3.08 6.95
N ARG A 242 12.49 1.89 7.18
CA ARG A 242 12.83 1.40 8.54
C ARG A 242 13.87 2.30 9.21
N ALA A 243 14.90 2.71 8.48
CA ALA A 243 15.91 3.62 9.02
C ALA A 243 15.29 4.97 9.42
N ALA A 244 14.41 5.53 8.62
CA ALA A 244 13.66 6.75 8.95
C ALA A 244 12.69 6.53 10.12
N SER A 245 12.04 5.37 10.22
CA SER A 245 11.18 5.01 11.36
C SER A 245 11.96 4.93 12.68
N LEU A 246 13.22 4.51 12.67
CA LEU A 246 14.09 4.56 13.85
C LEU A 246 14.37 5.99 14.32
N ILE A 247 14.55 6.92 13.38
CA ILE A 247 14.65 8.35 13.71
C ILE A 247 13.32 8.81 14.27
N TYR A 248 12.23 8.54 13.57
CA TYR A 248 10.88 8.95 13.92
C TYR A 248 10.52 8.55 15.36
N ARG A 249 10.78 7.30 15.75
CA ARG A 249 10.53 6.81 17.11
C ARG A 249 11.23 7.65 18.19
N LYS A 250 12.40 8.22 17.89
CA LYS A 250 13.19 9.05 18.81
C LYS A 250 12.68 10.49 18.87
N VAL A 251 12.37 11.09 17.73
CA VAL A 251 12.18 12.56 17.62
C VAL A 251 10.80 13.02 17.16
N GLY A 252 9.93 12.08 16.78
CA GLY A 252 8.58 12.33 16.28
C GLY A 252 8.55 13.16 14.99
N ASP A 253 7.38 13.74 14.71
CA ASP A 253 7.14 14.51 13.49
C ASP A 253 8.07 15.74 13.42
N GLU A 254 8.19 16.47 14.54
CA GLU A 254 8.99 17.70 14.61
C GLU A 254 10.46 17.48 14.26
N GLY A 255 11.06 16.39 14.74
CA GLY A 255 12.45 16.10 14.40
C GLY A 255 12.64 15.65 12.95
N LEU A 256 11.63 15.02 12.32
CA LEU A 256 11.66 14.76 10.88
C LEU A 256 11.51 16.05 10.07
N PHE A 257 10.61 16.95 10.45
CA PHE A 257 10.54 18.29 9.84
C PHE A 257 11.83 19.07 10.01
N GLU A 258 12.52 18.93 11.14
CA GLU A 258 13.82 19.55 11.33
C GLU A 258 14.88 18.99 10.38
N LEU A 259 14.92 17.68 10.16
CA LEU A 259 15.80 17.09 9.14
C LEU A 259 15.50 17.64 7.74
N VAL A 260 14.23 17.86 7.40
CA VAL A 260 13.84 18.50 6.14
C VAL A 260 14.35 19.94 6.08
N ARG A 261 14.24 20.72 7.16
CA ARG A 261 14.80 22.10 7.25
C ARG A 261 16.31 22.16 7.13
N LEU A 262 17.02 21.09 7.48
CA LEU A 262 18.47 20.99 7.30
C LEU A 262 18.86 20.59 5.86
N GLY A 263 17.90 20.30 4.99
CA GLY A 263 18.10 19.92 3.59
C GLY A 263 18.79 18.56 3.43
N ARG A 264 19.14 18.22 2.19
CA ARG A 264 19.79 16.94 1.86
C ARG A 264 21.08 16.71 2.67
N GLN A 265 21.84 17.75 2.98
CA GLN A 265 23.06 17.61 3.80
C GLN A 265 22.76 17.13 5.22
N GLY A 266 21.69 17.64 5.85
CA GLY A 266 21.21 17.15 7.15
C GLY A 266 20.81 15.68 7.11
N VAL A 267 20.09 15.29 6.05
CA VAL A 267 19.69 13.90 5.81
C VAL A 267 20.92 12.99 5.64
N LYS A 268 21.93 13.40 4.88
CA LYS A 268 23.17 12.61 4.72
C LYS A 268 23.97 12.46 6.02
N ASN A 269 23.95 13.49 6.87
CA ASN A 269 24.56 13.39 8.20
C ASN A 269 23.79 12.40 9.09
N ALA A 270 22.46 12.41 9.05
CA ALA A 270 21.62 11.45 9.76
C ALA A 270 21.82 10.01 9.25
N GLU A 271 21.89 9.82 7.94
CA GLU A 271 22.18 8.54 7.29
C GLU A 271 23.52 7.97 7.77
N LYS A 272 24.57 8.79 7.77
CA LYS A 272 25.89 8.41 8.30
C LYS A 272 25.82 8.03 9.79
N ALA A 273 25.03 8.75 10.59
CA ALA A 273 24.86 8.44 12.01
C ALA A 273 24.17 7.08 12.23
N ILE A 274 23.16 6.74 11.42
CA ILE A 274 22.51 5.42 11.46
C ILE A 274 23.50 4.32 11.09
N PHE A 275 24.21 4.45 9.96
CA PHE A 275 25.17 3.43 9.51
C PHE A 275 26.35 3.25 10.46
N SER A 276 26.70 4.30 11.20
CA SER A 276 27.74 4.24 12.24
C SER A 276 27.21 3.80 13.61
N GLN A 277 25.95 3.37 13.72
CA GLN A 277 25.28 2.96 14.97
C GLN A 277 25.25 4.07 16.06
N ASN A 278 25.31 5.32 15.64
CA ASN A 278 25.41 6.51 16.50
C ASN A 278 24.14 7.37 16.45
N ILE A 279 22.96 6.76 16.31
CA ILE A 279 21.66 7.48 16.24
C ILE A 279 21.41 8.40 17.46
N LYS A 280 22.06 8.11 18.59
CA LYS A 280 22.03 8.98 19.79
C LYS A 280 22.64 10.36 19.53
N GLN A 281 23.59 10.46 18.60
CA GLN A 281 24.31 11.68 18.21
C GLN A 281 23.62 12.46 17.07
N LEU A 282 22.41 12.06 16.66
CA LEU A 282 21.63 12.87 15.72
C LEU A 282 21.50 14.30 16.26
N SER A 283 21.80 15.28 15.41
CA SER A 283 21.78 16.71 15.73
C SER A 283 20.39 17.32 15.70
N VAL A 284 19.35 16.49 15.73
CA VAL A 284 17.94 16.91 15.72
C VAL A 284 17.31 16.50 17.03
N ASP A 285 16.69 17.49 17.67
CA ASP A 285 15.89 17.30 18.87
C ASP A 285 14.42 17.05 18.48
N GLY A 286 13.66 16.49 19.41
CA GLY A 286 12.24 16.24 19.18
C GLY A 286 11.61 15.47 20.33
N VAL A 287 10.32 15.23 20.22
CA VAL A 287 9.54 14.43 21.17
C VAL A 287 9.06 13.19 20.43
N PRO A 288 9.16 11.99 21.03
CA PRO A 288 8.61 10.78 20.43
C PRO A 288 7.16 10.98 19.97
N PRO A 289 6.75 10.28 18.89
CA PRO A 289 5.40 10.40 18.34
C PRO A 289 4.35 9.85 19.30
N SER A 290 3.07 10.06 18.96
CA SER A 290 1.99 9.38 19.68
C SER A 290 2.15 7.86 19.58
N GLN A 291 1.75 7.14 20.63
CA GLN A 291 1.86 5.68 20.66
C GLN A 291 1.08 5.03 19.51
N ASP A 292 -0.12 5.55 19.19
CA ASP A 292 -0.94 5.04 18.08
C ASP A 292 -0.22 5.14 16.73
N MET A 293 0.41 6.28 16.44
CA MET A 293 1.13 6.47 15.18
C MET A 293 2.36 5.55 15.09
N GLN A 294 3.10 5.42 16.19
CA GLN A 294 4.25 4.53 16.26
C GLN A 294 3.85 3.06 16.11
N ASP A 295 2.78 2.63 16.78
CA ASP A 295 2.28 1.25 16.72
C ASP A 295 1.85 0.86 15.31
N ARG A 296 1.19 1.77 14.58
CA ARG A 296 0.78 1.52 13.20
C ARG A 296 1.98 1.45 12.24
N LEU A 297 2.96 2.34 12.40
CA LEU A 297 4.19 2.28 11.60
C LEU A 297 5.01 1.01 11.92
N ASP A 298 5.09 0.64 13.20
CA ASP A 298 5.76 -0.60 13.63
C ASP A 298 5.06 -1.83 13.09
N PHE A 299 3.73 -1.83 13.07
CA PHE A 299 2.96 -2.86 12.39
C PHE A 299 3.34 -2.94 10.90
N LEU A 300 3.35 -1.83 10.15
CA LEU A 300 3.66 -1.85 8.72
C LEU A 300 5.09 -2.32 8.41
N LEU A 301 6.08 -1.88 9.18
CA LEU A 301 7.49 -2.07 8.85
C LEU A 301 8.13 -3.30 9.51
N ASN A 302 7.62 -3.71 10.67
CA ASN A 302 8.20 -4.75 11.52
C ASN A 302 7.21 -5.88 11.84
N GLY A 303 5.91 -5.59 11.91
CA GLY A 303 4.87 -6.56 12.29
C GLY A 303 4.21 -7.29 11.13
N PHE A 304 4.07 -6.64 9.97
CA PHE A 304 3.33 -7.15 8.82
C PHE A 304 4.20 -8.13 8.03
N PRO A 305 3.87 -9.44 8.04
CA PRO A 305 4.69 -10.45 7.40
C PRO A 305 4.41 -10.47 5.89
N ARG A 306 5.08 -9.60 5.13
CA ARG A 306 4.87 -9.44 3.67
C ARG A 306 4.81 -10.77 2.92
N TYR A 307 5.68 -11.72 3.28
CA TYR A 307 5.79 -13.02 2.63
C TYR A 307 4.73 -14.05 3.07
N SER A 308 3.80 -13.73 3.97
CA SER A 308 2.67 -14.62 4.32
C SER A 308 1.62 -14.66 3.21
N VAL A 309 2.03 -15.13 2.02
CA VAL A 309 1.24 -15.14 0.78
C VAL A 309 1.17 -16.57 0.23
N VAL A 310 0.09 -17.26 0.57
CA VAL A 310 -0.14 -18.67 0.20
C VAL A 310 -0.96 -18.79 -1.10
N SER A 311 -1.09 -19.99 -1.65
CA SER A 311 -2.01 -20.25 -2.75
C SER A 311 -3.47 -19.96 -2.36
N PRO A 312 -4.35 -19.64 -3.34
CA PRO A 312 -5.79 -19.50 -3.09
C PRO A 312 -6.39 -20.71 -2.35
N LEU A 313 -5.98 -21.92 -2.72
CA LEU A 313 -6.44 -23.16 -2.10
C LEU A 313 -6.04 -23.25 -0.62
N ALA A 314 -4.77 -23.03 -0.30
CA ALA A 314 -4.27 -23.01 1.07
C ALA A 314 -4.97 -21.92 1.91
N PHE A 315 -5.15 -20.72 1.35
CA PHE A 315 -5.87 -19.64 2.01
C PHE A 315 -7.33 -19.97 2.31
N TYR A 316 -8.03 -20.63 1.38
CA TYR A 316 -9.40 -21.06 1.57
C TYR A 316 -9.51 -22.14 2.66
N ILE A 317 -8.62 -23.14 2.64
CA ILE A 317 -8.57 -24.19 3.65
C ILE A 317 -8.26 -23.60 5.03
N ALA A 318 -7.37 -22.62 5.11
CA ALA A 318 -6.94 -21.96 6.35
C ALA A 318 -8.10 -21.46 7.24
N LYS A 319 -9.23 -21.08 6.63
CA LYS A 319 -10.45 -20.66 7.34
C LYS A 319 -10.98 -21.74 8.29
N PHE A 320 -10.84 -23.00 7.89
CA PHE A 320 -11.48 -24.14 8.54
C PHE A 320 -10.52 -24.95 9.42
N VAL A 321 -9.20 -24.84 9.21
CA VAL A 321 -8.20 -25.62 9.95
C VAL A 321 -8.33 -25.38 11.45
N ARG A 322 -8.45 -26.47 12.23
CA ARG A 322 -8.32 -26.48 13.69
C ARG A 322 -7.49 -27.68 14.14
N PRO A 323 -6.76 -27.58 15.28
CA PRO A 323 -6.07 -28.73 15.85
C PRO A 323 -7.02 -29.91 16.10
N GLY A 324 -6.56 -31.12 15.79
CA GLY A 324 -7.31 -32.36 15.94
C GLY A 324 -8.17 -32.75 14.74
N MET A 325 -8.39 -31.86 13.76
CA MET A 325 -9.18 -32.19 12.57
C MET A 325 -8.41 -33.12 11.62
N SER A 326 -9.12 -34.10 11.08
CA SER A 326 -8.64 -34.94 9.98
C SER A 326 -8.82 -34.26 8.64
N VAL A 327 -7.99 -34.68 7.68
CA VAL A 327 -8.07 -34.22 6.27
C VAL A 327 -9.44 -34.56 5.67
N ARG A 328 -10.04 -35.70 6.06
CA ARG A 328 -11.38 -36.10 5.59
C ARG A 328 -12.48 -35.18 6.11
N GLU A 329 -12.40 -34.77 7.38
CA GLU A 329 -13.34 -33.79 7.95
C GLU A 329 -13.19 -32.43 7.26
N LEU A 330 -11.96 -31.99 7.01
CA LEU A 330 -11.69 -30.76 6.27
C LEU A 330 -12.24 -30.83 4.83
N ALA A 331 -12.01 -31.92 4.11
CA ALA A 331 -12.55 -32.13 2.76
C ALA A 331 -14.09 -32.08 2.73
N ALA A 332 -14.75 -32.65 3.75
CA ALA A 332 -16.21 -32.56 3.88
C ALA A 332 -16.69 -31.12 4.15
N LEU A 333 -15.98 -30.36 4.98
CA LEU A 333 -16.33 -28.98 5.33
C LEU A 333 -16.08 -27.99 4.19
N THR A 334 -14.94 -28.11 3.51
CA THR A 334 -14.54 -27.25 2.39
C THR A 334 -15.21 -27.64 1.09
N ARG A 335 -15.75 -28.87 0.99
CA ARG A 335 -16.22 -29.48 -0.27
C ARG A 335 -15.13 -29.60 -1.34
N CYS A 336 -13.86 -29.52 -0.94
CA CYS A 336 -12.72 -29.81 -1.80
C CYS A 336 -12.44 -31.32 -1.82
N SER A 337 -11.69 -31.78 -2.81
CA SER A 337 -11.20 -33.17 -2.80
C SER A 337 -10.20 -33.40 -1.65
N TYR A 338 -10.01 -34.66 -1.27
CA TYR A 338 -8.99 -35.03 -0.28
C TYR A 338 -7.59 -34.54 -0.69
N ASP A 339 -7.26 -34.69 -1.98
CA ASP A 339 -5.96 -34.32 -2.53
C ASP A 339 -5.75 -32.79 -2.52
N ASP A 340 -6.80 -32.02 -2.84
CA ASP A 340 -6.75 -30.55 -2.75
C ASP A 340 -6.55 -30.09 -1.30
N VAL A 341 -7.25 -30.71 -0.35
CA VAL A 341 -7.06 -30.40 1.07
C VAL A 341 -5.65 -30.75 1.52
N MET A 342 -5.14 -31.93 1.14
CA MET A 342 -3.76 -32.31 1.42
C MET A 342 -2.77 -31.31 0.84
N LYS A 343 -2.96 -30.87 -0.41
CA LYS A 343 -2.10 -29.89 -1.07
C LYS A 343 -2.05 -28.58 -0.29
N GLY A 344 -3.20 -28.01 0.07
CA GLY A 344 -3.24 -26.76 0.84
C GLY A 344 -2.70 -26.90 2.26
N LEU A 345 -2.95 -28.02 2.95
CA LEU A 345 -2.37 -28.28 4.26
C LEU A 345 -0.85 -28.47 4.21
N THR A 346 -0.34 -29.10 3.14
CA THR A 346 1.10 -29.30 2.93
C THR A 346 1.79 -27.96 2.72
N GLU A 347 1.24 -27.07 1.89
CA GLU A 347 1.78 -25.71 1.75
C GLU A 347 1.80 -24.97 3.10
N LEU A 348 0.69 -24.97 3.84
CA LEU A 348 0.62 -24.32 5.16
C LEU A 348 1.64 -24.91 6.18
N ALA A 349 1.94 -26.20 6.08
CA ALA A 349 2.88 -26.89 6.96
C ALA A 349 4.33 -26.69 6.55
N ASP A 350 4.66 -27.01 5.30
CA ASP A 350 6.04 -27.19 4.84
C ASP A 350 6.64 -25.87 4.36
N ASP A 351 5.86 -25.04 3.66
CA ASP A 351 6.37 -23.78 3.10
C ASP A 351 6.29 -22.63 4.12
N TYR A 352 5.30 -22.66 5.01
CA TYR A 352 5.04 -21.55 5.95
C TYR A 352 5.12 -21.93 7.43
N SER A 353 5.22 -23.22 7.77
CA SER A 353 5.31 -23.68 9.17
C SER A 353 4.19 -23.14 10.07
N LEU A 354 2.97 -22.99 9.54
CA LEU A 354 1.81 -22.48 10.30
C LEU A 354 1.02 -23.59 11.00
N LEU A 355 1.29 -24.85 10.67
CA LEU A 355 0.68 -26.01 11.29
C LEU A 355 1.64 -27.21 11.22
N SER A 356 1.30 -28.30 11.91
CA SER A 356 1.89 -29.61 11.58
C SER A 356 0.85 -30.68 11.45
N LEU A 357 1.13 -31.61 10.54
CA LEU A 357 0.34 -32.82 10.34
C LEU A 357 0.95 -33.99 11.10
N ARG A 358 0.12 -34.99 11.39
CA ARG A 358 0.57 -36.30 11.83
C ARG A 358 1.52 -36.90 10.80
N LYS A 359 2.39 -37.82 11.21
CA LYS A 359 3.41 -38.44 10.34
C LYS A 359 2.84 -39.03 9.04
N ASP A 360 1.59 -39.48 9.06
CA ASP A 360 0.86 -40.01 7.90
C ASP A 360 0.04 -38.94 7.15
N GLY A 361 0.21 -37.66 7.49
CA GLY A 361 -0.47 -36.51 6.89
C GLY A 361 -1.95 -36.35 7.29
N SER A 362 -2.55 -37.30 8.01
CA SER A 362 -4.01 -37.43 7.99
C SER A 362 -4.75 -36.54 9.00
N VAL A 363 -4.06 -35.96 9.97
CA VAL A 363 -4.64 -35.17 11.07
C VAL A 363 -3.74 -33.97 11.38
N VAL A 364 -4.35 -32.80 11.60
CA VAL A 364 -3.68 -31.59 12.08
C VAL A 364 -3.35 -31.75 13.56
N ILE A 365 -2.07 -31.78 13.94
CA ILE A 365 -1.62 -31.93 15.33
C ILE A 365 -1.75 -30.59 16.08
N TRP A 366 -1.26 -29.52 15.47
CA TRP A 366 -1.33 -28.15 15.98
C TRP A 366 -1.44 -27.17 14.81
N SER A 367 -1.93 -25.96 15.05
CA SER A 367 -2.14 -24.95 14.02
C SER A 367 -2.19 -23.54 14.60
N ASP A 368 -1.33 -22.66 14.10
CA ASP A 368 -1.36 -21.20 14.30
C ASP A 368 -2.04 -20.46 13.14
N VAL A 369 -2.52 -21.19 12.13
CA VAL A 369 -3.20 -20.62 10.94
C VAL A 369 -4.30 -19.62 11.29
N GLU A 370 -5.09 -19.88 12.34
CA GLU A 370 -6.18 -19.00 12.77
C GLU A 370 -5.67 -17.62 13.24
N LEU A 371 -4.49 -17.55 13.86
CA LEU A 371 -3.88 -16.29 14.28
C LEU A 371 -3.57 -15.41 13.06
N TYR A 372 -2.92 -15.99 12.04
CA TYR A 372 -2.52 -15.28 10.83
C TYR A 372 -3.73 -14.90 9.96
N TYR A 373 -4.73 -15.79 9.90
CA TYR A 373 -5.96 -15.54 9.15
C TYR A 373 -6.82 -14.43 9.79
N ARG A 374 -7.04 -14.47 11.11
CA ARG A 374 -7.90 -13.49 11.81
C ARG A 374 -7.29 -12.10 11.92
N THR A 375 -5.98 -11.97 11.78
CA THR A 375 -5.27 -10.68 11.81
C THR A 375 -5.07 -10.08 10.41
N ASP A 376 -5.67 -10.70 9.38
CA ASP A 376 -5.60 -10.30 7.97
C ASP A 376 -4.16 -10.16 7.43
N VAL A 377 -3.20 -10.87 8.02
CA VAL A 377 -1.79 -10.88 7.57
C VAL A 377 -1.51 -12.05 6.63
N LEU A 378 -2.23 -13.16 6.77
CA LEU A 378 -2.25 -14.19 5.74
C LEU A 378 -2.99 -13.65 4.52
N ARG A 379 -2.38 -13.78 3.34
CA ARG A 379 -2.97 -13.35 2.07
C ARG A 379 -2.90 -14.46 1.04
N TYR A 380 -3.78 -14.43 0.04
CA TYR A 380 -3.73 -15.34 -1.09
C TYR A 380 -3.03 -14.69 -2.28
N ARG A 381 -2.26 -15.49 -3.02
CA ARG A 381 -1.55 -15.07 -4.22
C ARG A 381 -2.53 -14.77 -5.35
N VAL A 382 -2.33 -13.63 -6.00
CA VAL A 382 -2.95 -13.24 -7.27
C VAL A 382 -1.82 -12.97 -8.26
N SER A 383 -1.58 -13.91 -9.18
CA SER A 383 -0.46 -13.88 -10.14
C SER A 383 -0.89 -14.44 -11.48
#